data_AF-A0A1Y4EX59-F1
#
_entry.id   AF-A0A1Y4EX59-F1
#
_cell.length_a   1.000
_cell.length_b   1.000
_cell.length_c   1.000
_cell.angle_alpha   90.00
_cell.angle_beta   90.00
_cell.angle_gamma   90.00
#
_symmetry.space_group_name_H-M   'P 1'
#
loop_
_entity.id
_entity.type
_entity.pdbx_description
1 polymer ?
#
loop_
_entity_poly.entity_id
_entity_poly.type
_entity_poly.pdbx_seq_one_letter_code
_entity_poly.pdbx_strand_id
1 'polypeptide(L)'
;MKQKKWPFFVVGILLLVGIVGSIFVLQQPDTQIVEIVQDGEVLYQFDLEQASDQTIEVQYEGRVNTIEIKDHRIHMLAAECPDQTCVHMGWLDSSVPIVCLPHHLVIQFAENGNALDGMVG
;
A
#
# COMPACT_ATOMS: atom_id res chain seq x y z
N MET A 1 -39.25 8.01 -47.27
CA MET A 1 -38.64 8.65 -46.08
C MET A 1 -37.45 7.80 -45.64
N LYS A 2 -36.22 8.18 -46.00
CA LYS A 2 -35.01 7.42 -45.65
C LYS A 2 -34.72 7.62 -44.16
N GLN A 3 -35.03 6.62 -43.34
CA GLN A 3 -34.71 6.59 -41.91
C GLN A 3 -33.19 6.78 -41.75
N LYS A 4 -32.74 7.98 -41.36
CA LYS A 4 -31.34 8.22 -41.02
C LYS A 4 -31.06 7.45 -39.73
N LYS A 5 -30.49 6.23 -39.85
CA LYS A 5 -30.09 5.37 -38.72
C LYS A 5 -28.84 5.88 -37.97
N TRP A 6 -28.27 7.00 -38.43
CA TRP A 6 -27.09 7.65 -37.85
C TRP A 6 -27.17 7.97 -36.34
N PRO A 7 -28.30 8.46 -35.77
CA PRO A 7 -28.33 8.75 -34.33
C PRO A 7 -28.24 7.48 -33.48
N PHE A 8 -28.69 6.33 -33.99
CA PHE A 8 -28.56 5.05 -33.29
C PHE A 8 -27.10 4.58 -33.20
N PHE A 9 -26.30 4.84 -34.24
CA PHE A 9 -24.86 4.56 -34.22
C PHE A 9 -24.12 5.49 -33.25
N VAL A 10 -24.48 6.77 -33.21
CA VAL A 10 -23.84 7.75 -32.29
C VAL A 10 -24.14 7.39 -30.83
N VAL A 11 -25.38 7.05 -30.50
CA VAL A 11 -25.76 6.60 -29.15
C VAL A 11 -25.06 5.29 -28.77
N GLY A 12 -24.97 4.33 -29.70
CA GLY A 12 -24.25 3.07 -29.46
C GLY A 12 -22.75 3.27 -29.19
N ILE A 13 -22.11 4.17 -29.93
CA ILE A 13 -20.68 4.51 -29.74
C ILE A 13 -20.49 5.22 -28.39
N LEU A 14 -21.37 6.15 -28.03
CA LEU A 14 -21.29 6.88 -26.77
C LEU A 14 -21.47 5.95 -25.56
N LEU A 15 -22.38 4.96 -25.65
CA LEU A 15 -22.53 3.92 -24.64
C LEU A 15 -21.30 3.01 -24.55
N LEU A 16 -20.72 2.59 -25.67
CA LEU A 16 -19.51 1.76 -25.68
C LEU A 16 -18.31 2.49 -25.05
N VAL A 17 -18.12 3.77 -25.35
CA VAL A 17 -17.07 4.59 -24.72
C VAL A 17 -17.30 4.72 -23.22
N GLY A 18 -18.56 4.92 -22.79
CA GLY A 18 -18.90 4.96 -21.36
C GLY A 18 -18.59 3.66 -20.63
N ILE A 19 -18.90 2.51 -21.23
CA ILE A 19 -18.61 1.18 -20.65
C ILE A 19 -17.11 0.93 -20.56
N VAL A 20 -16.37 1.20 -21.64
CA VAL A 20 -14.90 1.01 -21.66
C VAL A 20 -14.21 1.95 -20.67
N GLY A 21 -14.65 3.21 -20.60
CA GLY A 21 -14.15 4.16 -19.61
C GLY A 21 -14.42 3.72 -18.17
N SER A 22 -15.62 3.17 -17.89
CA SER A 22 -15.96 2.62 -16.58
C SER A 22 -15.09 1.42 -16.20
N ILE A 23 -14.80 0.52 -17.13
CA ILE A 23 -13.92 -0.63 -16.87
C ILE A 23 -12.50 -0.14 -16.58
N PHE A 24 -12.00 0.84 -17.32
CA PHE A 24 -10.65 1.37 -17.13
C PHE A 24 -10.49 2.08 -15.77
N VAL A 25 -11.53 2.78 -15.30
CA VAL A 25 -11.53 3.41 -13.96
C VAL A 25 -11.61 2.37 -12.84
N LEU A 26 -12.31 1.25 -13.06
CA LEU A 26 -12.41 0.16 -12.09
C LEU A 26 -11.17 -0.75 -12.05
N GLN A 27 -10.22 -0.57 -12.99
CA GLN A 27 -9.00 -1.36 -13.10
C GLN A 27 -7.78 -0.70 -12.44
N GLN A 28 -7.97 0.24 -11.51
CA GLN A 28 -6.84 0.65 -10.68
C GLN A 28 -6.35 -0.60 -9.92
N PRO A 29 -5.11 -1.07 -10.15
CA PRO A 29 -4.57 -2.17 -9.37
C PRO A 29 -4.55 -1.70 -7.92
N ASP A 30 -5.08 -2.52 -7.02
CA ASP A 30 -4.92 -2.36 -5.57
C ASP A 30 -3.44 -2.62 -5.26
N THR A 31 -2.57 -1.67 -5.62
CA THR A 31 -1.15 -1.76 -5.29
C THR A 31 -1.04 -1.65 -3.79
N GLN A 32 -0.64 -2.75 -3.15
CA GLN A 32 -0.33 -2.83 -1.74
C GLN A 32 1.04 -2.20 -1.50
N ILE A 33 1.04 -0.87 -1.55
CA ILE A 33 2.23 -0.10 -1.24
C ILE A 33 2.42 -0.11 0.27
N VAL A 34 3.61 -0.51 0.72
CA VAL A 34 4.04 -0.45 2.11
C VAL A 34 5.21 0.51 2.23
N GLU A 35 5.21 1.28 3.31
CA GLU A 35 6.28 2.19 3.66
C GLU A 35 6.91 1.81 5.00
N ILE A 36 8.23 2.00 5.07
CA ILE A 36 9.01 1.90 6.30
C ILE A 36 9.39 3.32 6.68
N VAL A 37 8.81 3.79 7.78
CA VAL A 37 8.96 5.17 8.27
C VAL A 37 9.81 5.14 9.54
N GLN A 38 10.79 6.02 9.63
CA GLN A 38 11.57 6.22 10.85
C GLN A 38 11.66 7.71 11.16
N ASP A 39 11.41 8.09 12.41
CA ASP A 39 11.39 9.50 12.85
C ASP A 39 10.47 10.41 11.99
N GLY A 40 9.43 9.84 11.39
CA GLY A 40 8.49 10.54 10.51
C GLY A 40 8.96 10.71 9.06
N GLU A 41 10.12 10.17 8.69
CA GLU A 41 10.62 10.15 7.31
C GLU A 41 10.43 8.77 6.68
N VAL A 42 9.91 8.73 5.45
CA VAL A 42 9.79 7.49 4.68
C VAL A 42 11.17 7.08 4.19
N LEU A 43 11.73 6.01 4.76
CA LEU A 43 13.03 5.48 4.38
C LEU A 43 12.93 4.58 3.14
N TYR A 44 11.87 3.76 3.10
CA TYR A 44 11.63 2.80 2.04
C TYR A 44 10.15 2.73 1.67
N GLN A 45 9.90 2.44 0.40
CA GLN A 45 8.57 2.18 -0.13
C GLN A 45 8.63 0.98 -1.06
N PHE A 46 7.75 0.01 -0.85
CA PHE A 46 7.69 -1.23 -1.60
C PHE A 46 6.27 -1.47 -2.11
N ASP A 47 6.16 -1.92 -3.35
CA ASP A 47 4.94 -2.58 -3.81
C ASP A 47 5.05 -4.07 -3.48
N LEU A 48 4.27 -4.55 -2.51
CA LEU A 48 4.37 -5.93 -2.04
C LEU A 48 4.07 -6.95 -3.14
N GLU A 49 3.24 -6.63 -4.13
CA GLU A 49 2.92 -7.54 -5.23
C GLU A 49 4.10 -7.72 -6.20
N GLN A 50 4.95 -6.69 -6.30
CA GLN A 50 6.13 -6.69 -7.20
C GLN A 50 7.44 -6.96 -6.46
N ALA A 51 7.44 -6.87 -5.13
CA ALA A 51 8.63 -7.07 -4.31
C ALA A 51 9.06 -8.54 -4.29
N SER A 52 10.35 -8.76 -4.52
CA SER A 52 11.02 -10.04 -4.29
C SER A 52 11.31 -10.24 -2.81
N ASP A 53 11.38 -11.51 -2.40
CA ASP A 53 11.82 -11.91 -1.07
C ASP A 53 13.20 -11.31 -0.75
N GLN A 54 13.28 -10.56 0.34
CA GLN A 54 14.50 -9.88 0.76
C GLN A 54 14.46 -9.49 2.24
N THR A 55 15.64 -9.17 2.78
CA THR A 55 15.80 -8.69 4.15
C THR A 55 16.42 -7.30 4.14
N ILE A 56 15.88 -6.40 4.96
CA ILE A 56 16.28 -5.00 5.05
C ILE A 56 16.71 -4.73 6.49
N GLU A 57 17.87 -4.11 6.66
CA GLU A 57 18.36 -3.69 7.97
C GLU A 57 18.22 -2.17 8.10
N VAL A 58 17.51 -1.73 9.14
CA VAL A 58 17.32 -0.31 9.46
C VAL A 58 18.02 -0.02 10.78
N GLN A 59 18.95 0.93 10.77
CA GLN A 59 19.72 1.30 11.96
C GLN A 59 19.07 2.45 12.71
N TYR A 60 19.15 2.41 14.04
CA TYR A 60 18.73 3.49 14.94
C TYR A 60 19.69 3.58 16.12
N GLU A 61 20.41 4.69 16.24
CA GLU A 61 21.36 4.94 17.34
C GLU A 61 22.33 3.77 17.63
N GLY A 62 22.82 3.10 16.58
CA GLY A 62 23.73 1.96 16.69
C GLY A 62 23.07 0.62 17.02
N ARG A 63 21.74 0.56 17.02
CA ARG A 63 20.92 -0.66 17.11
C ARG A 63 20.27 -0.96 15.77
N VAL A 64 19.93 -2.22 15.51
CA VAL A 64 19.40 -2.68 14.23
C VAL A 64 17.99 -3.26 14.37
N ASN A 65 17.13 -2.92 13.40
CA ASN A 65 15.89 -3.65 13.11
C ASN A 65 16.05 -4.38 11.78
N THR A 66 15.76 -5.67 11.78
CA THR A 66 15.80 -6.52 10.59
C THR A 66 14.37 -6.81 10.16
N ILE A 67 14.03 -6.40 8.94
CA ILE A 67 12.70 -6.51 8.35
C ILE A 67 12.78 -7.51 7.20
N GLU A 68 11.86 -8.46 7.13
CA GLU A 68 11.82 -9.46 6.06
C GLU A 68 10.56 -9.25 5.21
N ILE A 69 10.75 -9.21 3.90
CA ILE A 69 9.71 -9.34 2.89
C ILE A 69 9.77 -10.77 2.37
N LYS A 70 8.65 -11.49 2.41
CA LYS A 70 8.54 -12.86 1.96
C LYS A 70 7.11 -13.22 1.57
N ASP A 71 6.94 -13.91 0.44
CA ASP A 71 5.62 -14.30 -0.08
C ASP A 71 4.66 -13.10 -0.19
N HIS A 72 5.16 -11.96 -0.69
CA HIS A 72 4.42 -10.69 -0.81
C HIS A 72 3.85 -10.15 0.52
N ARG A 73 4.48 -10.52 1.64
CA ARG A 73 4.15 -10.02 2.98
C ARG A 73 5.41 -9.48 3.63
N ILE A 74 5.24 -8.65 4.64
CA ILE A 74 6.34 -8.01 5.37
C ILE A 74 6.16 -8.18 6.87
N HIS A 75 7.25 -8.40 7.59
CA HIS A 75 7.24 -8.45 9.05
C HIS A 75 8.58 -8.02 9.64
N MET A 76 8.58 -7.76 10.94
CA MET A 76 9.82 -7.59 11.71
C MET A 76 10.41 -8.98 11.99
N LEU A 77 11.58 -9.27 11.41
CA LEU A 77 12.31 -10.52 11.64
C LEU A 77 13.05 -10.49 12.98
N ALA A 78 13.73 -9.38 13.27
CA ALA A 78 14.45 -9.15 14.52
C ALA A 78 14.52 -7.66 14.83
N ALA A 79 14.67 -7.30 16.10
CA ALA A 79 14.89 -5.93 16.53
C ALA A 79 15.81 -5.91 17.74
N GLU A 80 16.74 -4.97 17.84
CA GLU A 80 17.59 -4.79 19.02
C GLU A 80 16.94 -3.88 20.08
N CYS A 81 15.62 -4.03 20.28
CA CYS A 81 14.85 -3.26 21.26
C CYS A 81 14.49 -4.13 22.48
N PRO A 82 14.27 -3.55 23.68
CA PRO A 82 13.96 -4.34 24.88
C PRO A 82 12.58 -5.01 24.83
N ASP A 83 11.62 -4.38 24.15
CA ASP A 83 10.21 -4.78 24.23
C ASP A 83 9.88 -5.95 23.31
N GLN A 84 10.61 -6.12 22.20
CA GLN A 84 10.37 -7.14 21.17
C GLN A 84 8.93 -7.21 20.61
N THR A 85 8.07 -6.24 20.95
CA THR A 85 6.64 -6.23 20.57
C THR A 85 6.47 -6.28 19.06
N CYS A 86 7.27 -5.52 18.30
CA CYS A 86 7.23 -5.50 16.84
C CYS A 86 7.51 -6.88 16.22
N VAL A 87 8.41 -7.68 16.80
CA VAL A 87 8.70 -9.05 16.35
C VAL A 87 7.52 -9.98 16.63
N HIS A 88 6.85 -9.80 17.77
CA HIS A 88 5.69 -10.61 18.17
C HIS A 88 4.39 -10.27 17.43
N MET A 89 4.31 -9.09 16.79
CA MET A 89 3.15 -8.72 15.95
C MET A 89 3.03 -9.63 14.71
N GLY A 90 4.14 -10.20 14.23
CA GLY A 90 4.16 -11.04 13.04
C GLY A 90 3.97 -10.25 11.75
N TRP A 91 3.26 -10.83 10.79
CA TRP A 91 3.03 -10.24 9.46
C TRP A 91 2.18 -8.98 9.54
N LEU A 92 2.52 -7.98 8.72
CA LEU A 92 1.77 -6.75 8.60
C LEU A 92 0.32 -7.04 8.21
N ASP A 93 -0.61 -6.48 8.97
CA ASP A 93 -2.04 -6.55 8.72
C ASP A 93 -2.53 -5.18 8.23
N SER A 94 -3.47 -5.16 7.28
CA SER A 94 -4.13 -3.95 6.79
C SER A 94 -4.72 -3.05 7.88
N SER A 95 -5.06 -3.62 9.03
CA SER A 95 -5.71 -2.92 10.13
C SER A 95 -4.75 -2.35 11.18
N VAL A 96 -3.53 -2.90 11.29
CA VAL A 96 -2.59 -2.55 12.37
C VAL A 96 -1.16 -2.46 11.82
N PRO A 97 -0.50 -1.29 11.95
CA PRO A 97 0.90 -1.15 11.56
C PRO A 97 1.83 -1.88 12.53
N ILE A 98 3.00 -2.28 12.05
CA ILE A 98 4.07 -2.81 12.90
C ILE A 98 4.87 -1.64 13.44
N VAL A 99 4.87 -1.46 14.76
CA VAL A 99 5.51 -0.31 15.41
C VAL A 99 6.62 -0.77 16.35
N CYS A 100 7.83 -0.29 16.11
CA CYS A 100 8.96 -0.36 17.04
C CYS A 100 9.12 0.99 17.73
N LEU A 101 8.39 1.19 18.82
CA LEU A 101 8.37 2.46 19.55
C LEU A 101 9.77 2.89 20.02
N PRO A 102 10.65 2.04 20.58
CA PRO A 102 11.97 2.47 21.04
C PRO A 102 12.93 2.90 19.93
N HIS A 103 12.68 2.47 18.68
CA HIS A 103 13.50 2.80 17.51
C HIS A 103 12.78 3.74 16.53
N HIS A 104 11.65 4.31 16.97
CA HIS A 104 10.83 5.25 16.21
C HIS A 104 10.48 4.75 14.80
N LEU A 105 10.35 3.43 14.63
CA LEU A 105 10.16 2.80 13.33
C LEU A 105 8.72 2.27 13.19
N VAL A 106 8.12 2.53 12.04
CA VAL A 106 6.76 2.11 11.70
C VAL A 106 6.78 1.46 10.31
N ILE A 107 6.17 0.28 10.19
CA ILE A 107 5.87 -0.38 8.92
C ILE A 107 4.36 -0.33 8.72
N GLN A 108 3.91 0.30 7.65
CA GLN A 108 2.48 0.49 7.39
C GLN A 108 2.18 0.47 5.90
N PHE A 109 0.93 0.19 5.54
CA PHE A 109 0.47 0.43 4.17
C PHE A 109 0.47 1.93 3.91
N ALA A 110 0.98 2.34 2.75
CA ALA A 110 0.93 3.74 2.35
C ALA A 110 -0.53 4.12 2.15
N GLU A 111 -0.93 5.24 2.77
CA GLU A 111 -2.23 5.81 2.51
C GLU A 111 -2.26 6.29 1.05
N ASN A 112 -2.91 5.52 0.17
CA ASN A 112 -3.33 6.04 -1.11
C ASN A 112 -4.18 7.28 -0.79
N GLY A 113 -3.76 8.45 -1.28
CA GLY A 113 -4.31 9.77 -0.97
C GLY A 113 -5.77 10.01 -1.38
N ASN A 114 -6.64 9.02 -1.23
CA ASN A 114 -8.07 9.18 -1.00
C ASN A 114 -8.29 9.51 0.47
N ALA A 115 -7.74 10.63 0.90
CA ALA A 115 -8.16 11.34 2.10
C ALA A 115 -9.60 11.82 1.88
N LEU A 116 -10.55 10.93 2.09
CA LEU A 116 -11.95 11.26 2.30
C LEU A 116 -12.41 10.45 3.52
N ASP A 117 -12.87 11.21 4.51
CA ASP A 117 -13.63 10.81 5.71
C ASP A 117 -12.85 10.34 6.96
N GLY A 118 -12.80 11.22 7.96
CA GLY A 118 -12.42 10.83 9.32
C GLY A 118 -12.30 11.93 10.37
N MET A 119 -13.38 12.67 10.61
CA MET A 119 -13.63 13.45 11.85
C MET A 119 -12.86 14.77 12.07
N VAL A 120 -13.48 15.86 11.59
CA VAL A 120 -13.44 17.15 12.29
C VAL A 120 -14.15 17.02 13.63
N GLY A 121 -13.45 17.35 14.71
CA GLY A 121 -14.03 17.65 16.02
C GLY A 121 -14.66 19.03 16.08
#